data_AF-A0A1W6EVG3-F1
#
_entry.id   AF-A0A1W6EVG3-F1
#
_cell.length_a   1.000
_cell.length_b   1.000
_cell.length_c   1.000
_cell.angle_alpha   90.00
_cell.angle_beta   90.00
_cell.angle_gamma   90.00
#
_symmetry.space_group_name_H-M   'P 1'
#
loop_
_entity.id
_entity.type
_entity.pdbx_description
1 polymer ?
#
loop_
_entity_poly.entity_id
_entity_poly.type
_entity_poly.pdbx_seq_one_letter_code
_entity_poly.pdbx_strand_id
1 'polypeptide(L)'
;GDTIFVEISAKFGQNIEELLEMILLVAEVEDLEADPTQRAIGTVIEARLDKGKGPVSTLLVQQGTLRVGDPIVVGNTFGRVRVMTNDLGRRDKEAGPATPVEITGLNDVPQAGDRFVVFEDEKSARAAGEERAKRALLEHRASSSRVTLENLFDSLKEGELKAVNVII
;
A
#
# COMPACT_ATOMS: atom_id res chain seq x y z
N GLY A 1 26.03 20.78 9.91
CA GLY A 1 26.20 19.34 9.69
C GLY A 1 24.88 18.77 10.10
N ASP A 2 24.06 18.41 9.13
CA ASP A 2 22.60 18.49 9.27
C ASP A 2 22.00 17.11 9.63
N THR A 3 22.87 16.15 9.94
CA THR A 3 22.53 14.77 10.28
C THR A 3 22.96 14.50 11.71
N ILE A 4 21.98 14.12 12.55
CA ILE A 4 22.20 13.72 13.95
C ILE A 4 22.72 12.28 13.97
N PHE A 5 23.71 12.00 14.80
CA PHE A 5 24.26 10.66 15.02
C PHE A 5 24.05 10.24 16.47
N VAL A 6 23.55 9.03 16.69
CA VAL A 6 23.40 8.42 18.02
C VAL A 6 24.02 7.03 17.98
N GLU A 7 25.01 6.77 18.83
CA GLU A 7 25.64 5.45 18.93
C GLU A 7 24.74 4.53 19.75
N ILE A 8 24.18 3.47 19.16
CA ILE A 8 23.24 2.58 19.84
C ILE A 8 23.73 1.14 19.91
N SER A 9 23.21 0.39 20.89
CA SER A 9 23.27 -1.06 20.87
C SER A 9 21.90 -1.67 21.16
N ALA A 10 21.22 -2.16 20.12
CA ALA A 10 19.93 -2.84 20.27
C ALA A 10 20.03 -4.16 21.07
N LYS A 11 21.21 -4.81 21.08
CA LYS A 11 21.44 -6.04 21.84
C LYS A 11 21.58 -5.79 23.33
N PHE A 12 22.27 -4.71 23.71
CA PHE A 12 22.52 -4.36 25.11
C PHE A 12 21.56 -3.30 25.65
N GLY A 13 20.68 -2.76 24.79
CA GLY A 13 19.73 -1.70 25.16
C GLY A 13 20.38 -0.33 25.37
N GLN A 14 21.58 -0.08 24.83
CA GLN A 14 22.30 1.17 25.04
C GLN A 14 21.78 2.28 24.13
N ASN A 15 21.59 3.47 24.71
CA ASN A 15 21.22 4.73 24.05
C ASN A 15 19.93 4.69 23.21
N ILE A 16 19.00 3.77 23.55
CA ILE A 16 17.67 3.73 22.91
C ILE A 16 16.85 4.96 23.29
N GLU A 17 16.91 5.40 24.56
CA GLU A 17 16.19 6.58 25.04
C GLU A 17 16.70 7.86 24.35
N GLU A 18 18.01 8.02 24.24
CA GLU A 18 18.65 9.11 23.48
C GLU A 18 18.22 9.11 22.01
N LEU A 19 18.16 7.94 21.36
CA LEU A 19 17.65 7.83 19.99
C LEU A 19 16.19 8.31 19.88
N LEU A 20 15.32 7.93 20.82
CA LEU A 20 13.92 8.39 20.83
C LEU A 20 13.82 9.90 21.00
N GLU A 21 14.60 10.48 21.92
CA GLU A 21 14.65 11.94 22.12
C GLU A 21 15.08 12.67 20.84
N MET A 22 16.11 12.16 20.15
CA MET A 22 16.56 12.76 18.89
C MET A 22 15.53 12.63 17.77
N ILE A 23 14.78 11.53 17.70
CA ILE A 23 13.67 11.38 16.73
C ILE A 23 12.57 12.42 17.02
N LEU A 24 12.21 12.62 18.28
CA LEU A 24 11.21 13.62 18.67
C LEU A 24 11.69 15.04 18.36
N LEU A 25 12.96 15.35 18.62
CA LEU A 25 13.56 16.63 18.30
C LEU A 25 13.48 16.93 16.79
N VAL A 26 13.83 15.95 15.95
CA VAL A 26 13.73 16.12 14.49
C VAL A 26 12.28 16.30 14.06
N ALA A 27 11.34 15.52 14.60
CA ALA A 27 9.93 15.64 14.27
C ALA A 27 9.35 17.01 14.63
N GLU A 28 9.80 17.61 15.75
CA GLU A 28 9.40 18.96 16.15
C GLU A 28 10.02 20.04 15.25
N VAL A 29 11.28 19.88 14.83
CA VAL A 29 11.95 20.83 13.91
C VAL A 29 11.33 20.81 12.51
N GLU A 30 10.90 19.64 12.04
CA GLU A 30 10.29 19.47 10.70
C GLU A 30 8.81 19.87 10.65
N ASP A 31 8.17 20.18 11.79
CA ASP A 31 6.78 20.64 11.90
C ASP A 31 5.78 19.74 11.11
N LEU A 32 5.83 18.44 11.38
CA LEU A 32 5.03 17.45 10.65
C LEU A 32 3.54 17.54 11.01
N GLU A 33 2.74 18.07 10.09
CA GLU A 33 1.30 18.23 10.26
C GLU A 33 0.44 17.23 9.44
N ALA A 34 -0.71 16.87 10.00
CA ALA A 34 -1.76 16.15 9.28
C ALA A 34 -3.15 16.62 9.71
N ASP A 35 -4.06 16.79 8.75
CA ASP A 35 -5.44 17.16 9.03
C ASP A 35 -6.29 15.88 9.22
N PRO A 36 -6.82 15.61 10.43
CA PRO A 36 -7.64 14.42 10.68
C PRO A 36 -9.09 14.58 10.22
N THR A 37 -9.53 15.79 9.88
CA THR A 37 -10.94 16.10 9.57
C THR A 37 -11.35 15.76 8.15
N GLN A 38 -10.37 15.68 7.24
CA GLN A 38 -10.59 15.29 5.86
C GLN A 38 -10.74 13.78 5.68
N ARG A 39 -11.09 13.39 4.44
CA ARG A 39 -11.18 11.98 4.04
C ARG A 39 -9.80 11.33 4.04
N ALA A 40 -9.76 10.06 4.39
CA ALA A 40 -8.49 9.35 4.52
C ALA A 40 -7.75 9.20 3.19
N ILE A 41 -6.46 9.53 3.21
CA ILE A 41 -5.50 9.28 2.14
C ILE A 41 -4.29 8.62 2.78
N GLY A 42 -3.69 7.67 2.05
CA GLY A 42 -2.48 7.02 2.53
C GLY A 42 -1.93 6.01 1.55
N THR A 43 -1.12 5.10 2.07
CA THR A 43 -0.37 4.14 1.25
C THR A 43 -0.50 2.72 1.81
N VAL A 44 -0.48 1.72 0.93
CA VAL A 44 -0.42 0.31 1.29
C VAL A 44 0.98 -0.06 1.75
N ILE A 45 1.10 -0.60 2.96
CA ILE A 45 2.35 -1.18 3.47
C ILE A 45 2.51 -2.58 2.88
N GLU A 46 1.50 -3.42 3.05
CA GLU A 46 1.50 -4.81 2.59
C GLU A 46 0.07 -5.29 2.29
N ALA A 47 -0.03 -6.32 1.46
CA ALA A 47 -1.31 -6.92 1.10
C ALA A 47 -1.16 -8.42 0.87
N ARG A 48 -2.19 -9.18 1.23
CA ARG A 48 -2.22 -10.63 1.10
C ARG A 48 -3.64 -11.15 0.90
N LEU A 49 -3.76 -12.34 0.33
CA LEU A 49 -5.03 -13.06 0.26
C LEU A 49 -5.13 -14.04 1.43
N ASP A 50 -6.06 -13.79 2.35
CA ASP A 50 -6.35 -14.70 3.46
C ASP A 50 -7.51 -15.64 3.09
N LYS A 51 -7.37 -16.93 3.42
CA LYS A 51 -8.35 -17.97 3.04
C LYS A 51 -9.73 -17.78 3.67
N GLY A 52 -9.83 -17.12 4.83
CA GLY A 52 -11.09 -16.89 5.54
C GLY A 52 -11.61 -15.46 5.43
N LYS A 53 -10.71 -14.48 5.34
CA LYS A 53 -11.07 -13.05 5.30
C LYS A 53 -11.12 -12.46 3.89
N GLY A 54 -10.60 -13.16 2.88
CA GLY A 54 -10.45 -12.64 1.52
C GLY A 54 -9.24 -11.70 1.42
N PRO A 55 -9.28 -10.69 0.53
CA PRO A 55 -8.21 -9.71 0.41
C PRO A 55 -8.03 -8.90 1.70
N VAL A 56 -6.83 -8.95 2.24
CA VAL A 56 -6.42 -8.22 3.45
C VAL A 56 -5.30 -7.26 3.07
N SER A 57 -5.33 -6.04 3.60
CA SER A 57 -4.29 -5.04 3.33
C SER A 57 -4.00 -4.21 4.55
N THR A 58 -2.73 -4.02 4.84
CA THR A 58 -2.25 -3.12 5.89
C THR A 58 -2.00 -1.75 5.26
N LEU A 59 -2.74 -0.75 5.69
CA LEU A 59 -2.68 0.61 5.19
C LEU A 59 -2.04 1.53 6.23
N LEU A 60 -1.25 2.51 5.79
CA LEU A 60 -0.82 3.64 6.62
C LEU A 60 -1.66 4.86 6.27
N VAL A 61 -2.45 5.35 7.21
CA VAL A 61 -3.21 6.60 7.05
C VAL A 61 -2.23 7.77 7.18
N GLN A 62 -2.12 8.60 6.14
CA GLN A 62 -1.20 9.75 6.14
C GLN A 62 -1.95 11.07 6.38
N GLN A 63 -3.18 11.16 5.91
CA GLN A 63 -4.05 12.32 6.05
C GLN A 63 -5.49 11.84 6.29
N GLY A 64 -6.29 12.63 7.00
CA GLY A 64 -7.68 12.33 7.29
C GLY A 64 -7.89 11.19 8.28
N THR A 65 -9.14 10.76 8.43
CA THR A 65 -9.52 9.65 9.31
C THR A 65 -10.22 8.56 8.49
N LEU A 66 -9.68 7.34 8.53
CA LEU A 66 -10.28 6.17 7.88
C LEU A 66 -11.29 5.53 8.81
N ARG A 67 -12.48 5.18 8.31
CA ARG A 67 -13.55 4.58 9.10
C ARG A 67 -14.07 3.29 8.50
N VAL A 68 -14.59 2.42 9.37
CA VAL A 68 -15.31 1.22 8.93
C VAL A 68 -16.56 1.64 8.16
N GLY A 69 -16.74 1.09 6.96
CA GLY A 69 -17.83 1.41 6.05
C GLY A 69 -17.46 2.44 4.99
N ASP A 70 -16.26 3.01 5.00
CA ASP A 70 -15.80 3.96 3.99
C ASP A 70 -15.64 3.29 2.61
N PRO A 71 -16.16 3.89 1.53
CA PRO A 71 -15.80 3.53 0.17
C PRO A 71 -14.36 3.93 -0.13
N ILE A 72 -13.55 2.97 -0.57
CA ILE A 72 -12.11 3.15 -0.75
C ILE A 72 -11.66 2.66 -2.12
N VAL A 73 -10.76 3.41 -2.74
CA VAL A 73 -10.02 2.99 -3.94
C VAL A 73 -8.55 2.89 -3.55
N VAL A 74 -7.92 1.76 -3.83
CA VAL A 74 -6.52 1.46 -3.52
C VAL A 74 -5.83 1.06 -4.81
N GLY A 75 -4.92 1.88 -5.33
CA GLY A 75 -4.29 1.63 -6.64
C GLY A 75 -5.33 1.35 -7.73
N ASN A 76 -5.31 0.12 -8.26
CA ASN A 76 -6.23 -0.39 -9.28
C ASN A 76 -7.40 -1.23 -8.73
N THR A 77 -7.50 -1.40 -7.41
CA THR A 77 -8.61 -2.09 -6.74
C THR A 77 -9.51 -1.09 -6.01
N PHE A 78 -10.70 -1.54 -5.64
CA PHE A 78 -11.67 -0.75 -4.91
C PHE A 78 -12.51 -1.66 -4.02
N GLY A 79 -13.24 -1.06 -3.10
CA GLY A 79 -14.15 -1.78 -2.23
C GLY A 79 -14.70 -0.90 -1.11
N ARG A 80 -15.06 -1.56 -0.03
CA ARG A 80 -15.60 -0.92 1.17
C ARG A 80 -14.95 -1.51 2.39
N VAL A 81 -14.48 -0.66 3.31
CA VAL A 81 -13.85 -1.12 4.55
C VAL A 81 -14.88 -1.91 5.38
N ARG A 82 -14.70 -3.22 5.51
CA ARG A 82 -15.63 -4.10 6.26
C ARG A 82 -15.21 -4.27 7.71
N VAL A 83 -13.93 -4.53 7.92
CA VAL A 83 -13.32 -4.72 9.24
C VAL A 83 -12.00 -4.01 9.22
N MET A 84 -11.67 -3.39 10.34
CA MET A 84 -10.46 -2.65 10.58
C MET A 84 -9.85 -3.14 11.89
N THR A 85 -8.56 -3.49 11.85
CA THR A 85 -7.82 -4.07 12.99
C THR A 85 -6.50 -3.31 13.15
N ASN A 86 -6.17 -2.89 14.37
CA ASN A 86 -4.90 -2.21 14.65
C ASN A 86 -3.72 -3.18 14.76
N ASP A 87 -2.53 -2.62 14.92
CA ASP A 87 -1.26 -3.30 15.15
C ASP A 87 -1.26 -4.22 16.39
N LEU A 88 -2.13 -3.95 17.36
CA LEU A 88 -2.32 -4.77 18.56
C LEU A 88 -3.35 -5.90 18.38
N GLY A 89 -3.89 -6.07 17.16
CA GLY A 89 -4.88 -7.10 16.85
C GLY A 89 -6.30 -6.81 17.36
N ARG A 90 -6.57 -5.58 17.80
CA ARG A 90 -7.90 -5.14 18.27
C ARG A 90 -8.67 -4.50 17.14
N ARG A 91 -10.00 -4.67 17.18
CA ARG A 91 -10.90 -4.06 16.19
C ARG A 91 -11.15 -2.61 16.54
N ASP A 92 -10.77 -1.72 15.66
CA ASP A 92 -11.04 -0.29 15.77
C ASP A 92 -12.05 0.14 14.72
N LYS A 93 -12.80 1.20 15.03
CA LYS A 93 -13.83 1.75 14.12
C LYS A 93 -13.29 2.89 13.27
N GLU A 94 -12.22 3.52 13.72
CA GLU A 94 -11.58 4.65 13.09
C GLU A 94 -10.06 4.56 13.25
N ALA A 95 -9.33 5.05 12.26
CA ALA A 95 -7.87 5.18 12.27
C ALA A 95 -7.51 6.58 11.78
N GLY A 96 -6.87 7.37 12.64
CA GLY A 96 -6.40 8.72 12.30
C GLY A 96 -5.06 8.71 11.56
N PRO A 97 -4.49 9.90 11.28
CA PRO A 97 -3.18 10.02 10.66
C PRO A 97 -2.08 9.30 11.45
N ALA A 98 -1.01 8.91 10.75
CA ALA A 98 0.15 8.16 11.26
C ALA A 98 -0.19 6.78 11.88
N THR A 99 -1.42 6.28 11.70
CA THR A 99 -1.85 4.99 12.25
C THR A 99 -1.82 3.90 11.19
N PRO A 100 -1.08 2.79 11.39
CA PRO A 100 -1.16 1.62 10.53
C PRO A 100 -2.40 0.79 10.87
N VAL A 101 -3.10 0.28 9.85
CA VAL A 101 -4.34 -0.45 10.08
C VAL A 101 -4.58 -1.54 9.04
N GLU A 102 -4.91 -2.74 9.50
CA GLU A 102 -5.28 -3.88 8.65
C GLU A 102 -6.77 -3.79 8.29
N ILE A 103 -7.08 -3.72 7.01
CA ILE A 103 -8.45 -3.69 6.49
C ILE A 103 -8.80 -4.93 5.67
N THR A 104 -10.11 -5.14 5.53
CA THR A 104 -10.70 -6.15 4.64
C THR A 104 -11.87 -5.53 3.85
N GLY A 105 -12.29 -6.20 2.78
CA GLY A 105 -13.45 -5.77 1.97
C GLY A 105 -13.10 -5.09 0.65
N LEU A 106 -11.84 -5.21 0.22
CA LEU A 106 -11.42 -4.93 -1.15
C LEU A 106 -11.83 -6.08 -2.07
N ASN A 107 -12.04 -5.77 -3.35
CA ASN A 107 -12.43 -6.77 -4.35
C ASN A 107 -11.25 -7.65 -4.79
N ASP A 108 -10.04 -7.11 -4.75
CA ASP A 108 -8.79 -7.78 -5.10
C ASP A 108 -7.64 -7.27 -4.22
N VAL A 109 -6.51 -7.99 -4.22
CA VAL A 109 -5.32 -7.68 -3.42
C VAL A 109 -4.54 -6.53 -4.08
N PRO A 110 -4.40 -5.35 -3.43
CA PRO A 110 -3.61 -4.24 -3.94
C PRO A 110 -2.11 -4.55 -3.90
N GLN A 111 -1.30 -3.71 -4.54
CA GLN A 111 0.17 -3.81 -4.45
C GLN A 111 0.71 -2.99 -3.29
N ALA A 112 1.83 -3.44 -2.70
CA ALA A 112 2.56 -2.64 -1.73
C ALA A 112 3.06 -1.34 -2.38
N GLY A 113 2.91 -0.23 -1.68
CA GLY A 113 3.21 1.12 -2.21
C GLY A 113 2.07 1.77 -2.99
N ASP A 114 0.96 1.07 -3.26
CA ASP A 114 -0.22 1.69 -3.86
C ASP A 114 -0.79 2.78 -2.94
N ARG A 115 -1.23 3.89 -3.53
CA ARG A 115 -1.96 4.92 -2.80
C ARG A 115 -3.43 4.56 -2.67
N PHE A 116 -4.02 4.87 -1.53
CA PHE A 116 -5.46 4.79 -1.34
C PHE A 116 -6.08 6.16 -1.09
N VAL A 117 -7.35 6.27 -1.49
CA VAL A 117 -8.19 7.46 -1.26
C VAL A 117 -9.59 7.01 -0.88
N VAL A 118 -10.14 7.61 0.18
CA VAL A 118 -11.54 7.45 0.58
C VAL A 118 -12.42 8.44 -0.16
N PHE A 119 -13.58 7.95 -0.60
CA PHE A 119 -14.59 8.75 -1.30
C PHE A 119 -15.82 8.94 -0.42
N GLU A 120 -16.64 9.94 -0.77
CA GLU A 120 -17.90 10.20 -0.06
C GLU A 120 -18.97 9.16 -0.41
N ASP A 121 -19.04 8.75 -1.67
CA ASP A 121 -20.04 7.81 -2.15
C ASP A 121 -19.42 6.60 -2.87
N GLU A 122 -20.10 5.46 -2.73
CA GLU A 122 -19.65 4.18 -3.29
C GLU A 122 -19.67 4.17 -4.82
N LYS A 123 -20.56 4.95 -5.44
CA LYS A 123 -20.71 4.98 -6.89
C LYS A 123 -19.50 5.65 -7.55
N SER A 124 -19.05 6.77 -7.00
CA SER A 124 -17.85 7.50 -7.42
C SER A 124 -16.59 6.66 -7.20
N ALA A 125 -16.46 6.03 -6.03
CA ALA A 125 -15.33 5.13 -5.74
C ALA A 125 -15.26 3.99 -6.76
N ARG A 126 -16.40 3.33 -7.02
CA ARG A 126 -16.50 2.23 -7.99
C ARG A 126 -16.14 2.68 -9.40
N ALA A 127 -16.71 3.78 -9.87
CA ALA A 127 -16.42 4.29 -11.22
C ALA A 127 -14.93 4.63 -11.39
N ALA A 128 -14.32 5.29 -10.41
CA ALA A 128 -12.89 5.62 -10.43
C ALA A 128 -12.00 4.36 -10.38
N GLY A 129 -12.35 3.39 -9.54
CA GLY A 129 -11.65 2.10 -9.43
C GLY A 129 -11.73 1.28 -10.72
N GLU A 130 -12.93 1.14 -11.30
CA GLU A 130 -13.15 0.41 -12.55
C GLU A 130 -12.39 1.04 -13.73
N GLU A 131 -12.36 2.37 -13.81
CA GLU A 131 -11.60 3.07 -14.85
C GLU A 131 -10.10 2.81 -14.73
N ARG A 132 -9.54 2.88 -13.51
CA ARG A 132 -8.12 2.59 -13.24
C ARG A 132 -7.77 1.14 -13.56
N ALA A 133 -8.58 0.19 -13.08
CA ALA A 133 -8.40 -1.22 -13.37
C ALA A 133 -8.40 -1.51 -14.88
N LYS A 134 -9.35 -0.92 -15.61
CA LYS A 134 -9.43 -1.06 -17.08
C LYS A 134 -8.19 -0.49 -17.76
N ARG A 135 -7.71 0.67 -17.33
CA ARG A 135 -6.50 1.31 -17.89
C ARG A 135 -5.26 0.45 -17.66
N ALA A 136 -5.05 -0.03 -16.43
CA ALA A 136 -3.94 -0.91 -16.10
C ALA A 136 -3.96 -2.20 -16.93
N LEU A 137 -5.14 -2.78 -17.16
CA LEU A 137 -5.30 -3.97 -18.01
C LEU A 137 -4.94 -3.70 -19.47
N LEU A 138 -5.30 -2.53 -20.01
CA LEU A 138 -4.95 -2.14 -21.37
C LEU A 138 -3.44 -1.90 -21.52
N GLU A 139 -2.81 -1.24 -20.55
CA GLU A 139 -1.37 -1.02 -20.51
C GLU A 139 -0.59 -2.34 -20.46
N HIS A 140 -1.04 -3.27 -19.61
CA HIS A 140 -0.44 -4.61 -19.51
C HIS A 140 -0.57 -5.41 -20.82
N ARG A 141 -1.68 -5.27 -21.56
CA ARG A 141 -1.82 -5.90 -22.88
C ARG A 141 -0.93 -5.24 -23.94
N ALA A 142 -0.78 -3.92 -23.88
CA ALA A 142 0.06 -3.18 -24.81
C ALA A 142 1.56 -3.50 -24.62
N SER A 143 2.01 -3.75 -23.39
CA SER A 143 3.38 -4.17 -23.11
C SER A 143 3.65 -5.61 -23.60
N SER A 144 2.65 -6.51 -23.51
CA SER A 144 2.80 -7.88 -24.02
C SER A 144 2.64 -8.01 -25.54
N SER A 145 2.15 -6.98 -26.24
CA SER A 145 1.78 -7.07 -27.67
C SER A 145 2.87 -6.66 -28.67
N ARG A 146 4.10 -6.34 -28.24
CA ARG A 146 5.22 -6.03 -29.17
C ARG A 146 6.05 -7.26 -29.53
N VAL A 147 5.40 -8.40 -29.72
CA VAL A 147 6.02 -9.57 -30.33
C VAL A 147 5.82 -9.43 -31.85
N THR A 148 6.81 -8.88 -32.54
CA THR A 148 6.83 -8.81 -34.01
C THR A 148 7.29 -10.16 -34.59
N LEU A 149 6.91 -10.46 -35.84
CA LEU A 149 7.39 -11.68 -36.53
C LEU A 149 8.92 -11.73 -36.58
N GLU A 150 9.59 -10.59 -36.75
CA GLU A 150 11.05 -10.48 -36.75
C GLU A 150 11.66 -10.94 -35.41
N ASN A 151 11.13 -10.46 -34.27
CA ASN A 151 11.60 -10.88 -32.94
C ASN A 151 11.34 -12.37 -32.66
N LEU A 152 10.24 -12.94 -33.17
CA LEU A 152 9.95 -14.37 -33.05
C LEU A 152 10.94 -15.23 -33.84
N PHE A 153 11.31 -14.80 -35.05
CA PHE A 153 12.30 -15.51 -35.86
C PHE A 153 13.71 -15.42 -35.28
N ASP A 154 14.08 -14.30 -34.64
CA ASP A 154 15.35 -14.16 -33.94
C ASP A 154 15.39 -15.03 -32.67
N SER A 155 14.29 -15.06 -31.90
CA SER A 155 14.15 -15.93 -30.71
C SER A 155 14.19 -17.43 -31.05
N LEU A 156 13.77 -17.82 -32.26
CA LEU A 156 13.82 -19.20 -32.76
C LEU A 156 15.20 -19.57 -33.33
N LYS A 157 16.00 -18.58 -33.77
CA LYS A 157 17.37 -18.77 -34.29
C LYS A 157 18.42 -18.82 -33.18
N GLU A 158 18.21 -18.11 -32.06
CA GLU A 158 18.95 -18.29 -30.82
C GLU A 158 18.56 -19.64 -30.19
N GLY A 159 19.18 -20.72 -30.67
CA GLY A 159 18.93 -22.08 -30.21
C GLY A 159 18.96 -22.24 -28.68
N GLU A 160 18.04 -23.08 -28.20
CA GLU A 160 17.91 -23.67 -26.86
C GLU A 160 18.89 -23.16 -25.78
N LEU A 161 18.70 -21.92 -25.35
CA LEU A 161 19.16 -21.52 -24.01
C LEU A 161 18.37 -22.37 -23.01
N LYS A 162 19.07 -23.16 -22.20
CA LYS A 162 18.44 -23.97 -21.14
C LYS A 162 17.78 -23.03 -20.11
N ALA A 163 16.47 -22.85 -20.24
CA ALA A 163 15.65 -22.10 -19.30
C ALA A 163 15.02 -23.06 -18.29
N VAL A 164 15.03 -22.70 -17.01
CA VAL A 164 14.24 -23.37 -15.96
C VAL A 164 13.17 -22.39 -15.53
N ASN A 165 11.93 -22.66 -15.94
CA ASN A 165 10.79 -21.86 -15.51
C ASN A 165 10.46 -22.20 -14.06
N VAL A 166 10.37 -21.20 -13.20
CA VAL A 166 9.96 -21.33 -11.80
C VAL A 166 8.60 -20.66 -11.64
N ILE A 167 7.68 -21.35 -10.95
CA ILE A 167 6.42 -20.78 -10.48
C ILE A 167 6.58 -20.53 -8.98
N ILE A 168 6.42 -19.28 -8.56
CA ILE A 168 6.53 -18.84 -7.16
C ILE A 168 5.13 -18.59 -6.62
#